data_AF-A0A1B7TIE5-F1
#
_entry.id   AF-A0A1B7TIE5-F1
#
_cell.length_a   1.000
_cell.length_b   1.000
_cell.length_c   1.000
_cell.angle_alpha   90.00
_cell.angle_beta   90.00
_cell.angle_gamma   90.00
#
_symmetry.space_group_name_H-M   'P 1'
#
loop_
_entity.id
_entity.type
_entity.pdbx_description
1 polymer ?
#
loop_
_entity_poly.entity_id
_entity_poly.type
_entity_poly.pdbx_seq_one_letter_code
_entity_poly.pdbx_strand_id
1 'polypeptide(L)'
;MNNSNVPEIKLTQLEINIIELIKQYVNFHNTSYSDDPIVCRIAGGWVRDKLLNIPSNDIDISIENKVISGESFLNNLINFYKSDEQRLQKFNQIINNEYSLDDIFPKNVHTTKVNPDKSKHLETAIAIIFDQSIDFVALRKEVYDDSLNNRIPFIELGTPLDDALRRDCTLNSLFYNINDGKLEDFTGQGINDLFNGIIRTPLSPPLRTFMDDPLRIFRLLRFKNKYGFQFEESLVKCFIEDNSLLNDHIVRKVSRERIAI
;
A
#
# COMPACT_ATOMS: atom_id res chain seq x y z
N MET A 1 -7.47 -19.10 21.19
CA MET A 1 -7.15 -19.76 19.92
C MET A 1 -5.76 -19.30 19.53
N ASN A 2 -4.91 -20.25 19.12
CA ASN A 2 -3.45 -20.17 19.15
C ASN A 2 -2.87 -18.84 18.67
N ASN A 3 -2.05 -18.21 19.53
CA ASN A 3 -0.96 -17.32 19.10
C ASN A 3 0.03 -18.18 18.30
N SER A 4 -0.35 -18.53 17.08
CA SER A 4 0.60 -18.98 16.06
C SER A 4 1.64 -17.88 15.96
N ASN A 5 2.91 -18.21 16.19
CA ASN A 5 4.03 -17.27 16.05
C ASN A 5 3.92 -16.58 14.69
N VAL A 6 3.35 -15.38 14.67
CA VAL A 6 3.33 -14.54 13.48
C VAL A 6 4.79 -14.25 13.18
N PRO A 7 5.33 -14.69 12.04
CA PRO A 7 6.74 -14.55 11.78
C PRO A 7 7.08 -13.07 11.70
N GLU A 8 8.20 -12.74 12.34
CA GLU A 8 8.76 -11.40 12.35
C GLU A 8 9.23 -11.03 10.94
N ILE A 9 8.92 -9.82 10.49
CA ILE A 9 9.42 -9.31 9.21
C ILE A 9 10.93 -9.10 9.32
N LYS A 10 11.70 -9.78 8.47
CA LYS A 10 13.13 -9.58 8.35
C LYS A 10 13.43 -8.50 7.30
N LEU A 11 13.97 -7.39 7.78
CA LEU A 11 14.42 -6.28 6.95
C LEU A 11 15.84 -6.54 6.43
N THR A 12 16.08 -6.18 5.18
CA THR A 12 17.42 -6.03 4.62
C THR A 12 18.06 -4.74 5.12
N GLN A 13 19.39 -4.62 5.00
CA GLN A 13 20.08 -3.39 5.40
C GLN A 13 19.57 -2.16 4.63
N LEU A 14 19.29 -2.32 3.33
CA LEU A 14 18.74 -1.25 2.49
C LEU A 14 17.37 -0.78 3.02
N GLU A 15 16.47 -1.71 3.37
CA GLU A 15 15.16 -1.37 3.91
C GLU A 15 15.25 -0.73 5.30
N ILE A 16 16.17 -1.19 6.14
CA ILE A 16 16.46 -0.53 7.43
C ILE A 16 16.88 0.92 7.19
N ASN A 17 17.79 1.16 6.25
CA ASN A 17 18.27 2.50 5.92
C ASN A 17 17.12 3.40 5.40
N ILE A 18 16.27 2.87 4.51
CA ILE A 18 15.08 3.58 4.01
C ILE A 18 14.12 3.94 5.15
N ILE A 19 13.81 2.95 6.00
CA ILE A 19 12.90 3.13 7.14
C ILE A 19 13.46 4.18 8.11
N GLU A 20 14.74 4.11 8.45
CA GLU A 20 15.37 5.08 9.36
C GLU A 20 15.42 6.50 8.77
N LEU A 21 15.66 6.64 7.47
CA LEU A 21 15.59 7.93 6.78
C LEU A 21 14.20 8.56 6.92
N ILE A 22 13.15 7.79 6.68
CA ILE A 22 11.76 8.27 6.80
C ILE A 22 11.43 8.56 8.27
N LYS A 23 11.80 7.67 9.20
CA LYS A 23 11.55 7.82 10.64
C LYS A 23 12.18 9.07 11.24
N GLN A 24 13.37 9.48 10.80
CA GLN A 24 13.98 10.72 11.30
C GLN A 24 13.10 11.94 11.04
N TYR A 25 12.54 12.06 9.84
CA TYR A 25 11.61 13.13 9.51
C TYR A 25 10.29 13.00 10.29
N VAL A 26 9.71 11.79 10.35
CA VAL A 26 8.45 11.55 11.08
C VAL A 26 8.60 11.90 12.57
N ASN A 27 9.72 11.53 13.20
CA ASN A 27 10.01 11.87 14.59
C ASN A 27 10.16 13.38 14.79
N PHE A 28 10.87 14.07 13.88
CA PHE A 28 10.99 15.53 13.91
C PHE A 28 9.62 16.21 13.80
N HIS A 29 8.79 15.78 12.85
CA HIS A 29 7.45 16.30 12.67
C HIS A 29 6.59 16.08 13.92
N ASN A 30 6.53 14.84 14.42
CA ASN A 30 5.66 14.48 15.53
C ASN A 30 6.08 15.11 16.86
N THR A 31 7.37 15.43 17.02
CA THR A 31 7.86 16.23 18.15
C THR A 31 7.40 17.68 18.05
N SER A 32 7.32 18.22 16.83
CA SER A 32 6.92 19.62 16.57
C SER A 32 5.40 19.82 16.52
N TYR A 33 4.66 18.77 16.15
CA TYR A 33 3.22 18.78 15.92
C TYR A 33 2.55 17.57 16.61
N SER A 34 2.50 17.58 17.94
CA SER A 34 1.97 16.46 18.73
C SER A 34 0.47 16.18 18.50
N ASP A 35 -0.30 17.21 18.12
CA ASP A 35 -1.75 17.11 17.91
C ASP A 35 -2.15 16.64 16.49
N ASP A 36 -1.17 16.51 15.59
CA ASP A 36 -1.34 16.02 14.23
C ASP A 36 -0.17 15.11 13.81
N PRO A 37 0.01 13.95 14.47
CA PRO A 37 1.13 13.07 14.19
C PRO A 37 1.01 12.45 12.80
N ILE A 38 2.15 12.11 12.23
CA ILE A 38 2.26 11.27 11.04
C ILE A 38 2.56 9.83 11.48
N VAL A 39 1.78 8.89 10.95
CA VAL A 39 2.08 7.45 11.04
C VAL A 39 2.27 6.91 9.64
N CYS A 40 3.41 6.27 9.39
CA CYS A 40 3.75 5.70 8.11
C CYS A 40 3.72 4.17 8.18
N ARG A 41 3.28 3.56 7.08
CA ARG A 41 3.21 2.10 6.94
C ARG A 41 3.72 1.68 5.59
N ILE A 42 4.49 0.60 5.50
CA ILE A 42 4.66 -0.11 4.23
C ILE A 42 3.42 -0.99 4.05
N ALA A 43 2.74 -0.91 2.90
CA ALA A 43 1.48 -1.59 2.69
C ALA A 43 1.55 -2.67 1.60
N GLY A 44 0.67 -3.67 1.71
CA GLY A 44 0.32 -4.56 0.61
C GLY A 44 1.39 -5.56 0.19
N GLY A 45 1.75 -5.52 -1.09
CA GLY A 45 2.51 -6.59 -1.74
C GLY A 45 3.85 -6.88 -1.06
N TRP A 46 4.54 -5.82 -0.64
CA TRP A 46 5.80 -5.94 0.10
C TRP A 46 5.63 -6.75 1.39
N VAL A 47 4.61 -6.45 2.20
CA VAL A 47 4.37 -7.11 3.49
C VAL A 47 4.08 -8.60 3.29
N ARG A 48 3.20 -8.91 2.33
CA ARG A 48 2.88 -10.30 1.93
C ARG A 48 4.13 -11.05 1.51
N ASP A 49 4.92 -10.47 0.60
CA ASP A 49 6.09 -11.13 0.03
C ASP A 49 7.19 -11.33 1.08
N LYS A 50 7.37 -10.37 2.00
CA LYS A 50 8.23 -10.52 3.18
C LYS A 50 7.85 -11.71 4.05
N LEU A 51 6.57 -11.84 4.39
CA LEU A 51 6.08 -12.95 5.21
C LEU A 51 6.22 -14.31 4.52
N LEU A 52 6.23 -14.33 3.18
CA LEU A 52 6.47 -15.52 2.36
C LEU A 52 7.95 -15.76 2.04
N ASN A 53 8.87 -14.92 2.52
CA ASN A 53 10.30 -14.93 2.15
C ASN A 53 10.54 -14.82 0.63
N ILE A 54 9.72 -14.03 -0.06
CA ILE A 54 9.86 -13.70 -1.47
C ILE A 54 10.48 -12.30 -1.59
N PRO A 55 11.46 -12.08 -2.47
CA PRO A 55 11.98 -10.75 -2.74
C PRO A 55 10.87 -9.81 -3.26
N SER A 56 10.78 -8.61 -2.68
CA SER A 56 9.92 -7.53 -3.17
C SER A 56 10.75 -6.28 -3.36
N ASN A 57 10.59 -5.65 -4.53
CA ASN A 57 11.21 -4.37 -4.86
C ASN A 57 10.18 -3.25 -4.92
N ASP A 58 8.94 -3.50 -4.48
CA ASP A 58 7.86 -2.51 -4.55
C ASP A 58 7.58 -2.04 -3.13
N ILE A 59 7.88 -0.79 -2.80
CA ILE A 59 7.70 -0.23 -1.45
C ILE A 59 6.67 0.89 -1.53
N ASP A 60 5.45 0.55 -1.10
CA ASP A 60 4.33 1.48 -0.97
C ASP A 60 4.25 2.04 0.46
N ILE A 61 4.65 3.29 0.66
CA ILE A 61 4.51 4.03 1.92
C ILE A 61 3.13 4.68 1.99
N SER A 62 2.27 4.11 2.83
CA SER A 62 0.98 4.67 3.22
C SER A 62 1.15 5.67 4.38
N ILE A 63 0.60 6.87 4.22
CA ILE A 63 0.72 7.99 5.15
C ILE A 63 -0.64 8.23 5.82
N GLU A 64 -0.67 8.10 7.14
CA GLU A 64 -1.79 8.50 8.00
C GLU A 64 -1.49 9.87 8.60
N ASN A 65 -2.19 10.90 8.13
CA ASN A 65 -2.19 12.25 8.66
C ASN A 65 -3.44 13.00 8.13
N LYS A 66 -3.93 14.02 8.85
CA LYS A 66 -5.17 14.73 8.49
C LYS A 66 -5.06 15.61 7.24
N VAL A 67 -3.86 16.12 6.95
CA VAL A 67 -3.65 17.18 5.95
C VAL A 67 -2.55 16.82 4.95
N ILE A 68 -1.56 16.04 5.37
CA ILE A 68 -0.37 15.76 4.58
C ILE A 68 -0.67 14.68 3.54
N SER A 69 -0.62 15.08 2.28
CA SER A 69 -0.68 14.16 1.14
C SER A 69 0.67 13.49 0.85
N GLY A 70 0.70 12.53 -0.09
CA GLY A 70 1.95 11.88 -0.52
C GLY A 70 2.98 12.88 -1.08
N GLU A 71 2.55 13.83 -1.91
CA GLU A 71 3.42 14.90 -2.44
C GLU A 71 3.90 15.83 -1.33
N SER A 72 3.00 16.26 -0.45
CA SER A 72 3.37 17.13 0.68
C SER A 72 4.38 16.44 1.60
N PHE A 73 4.16 15.16 1.92
CA PHE A 73 5.07 14.37 2.73
C PHE A 73 6.47 14.29 2.12
N LEU A 74 6.55 13.91 0.84
CA LEU A 74 7.83 13.79 0.14
C LEU A 74 8.57 15.12 0.06
N ASN A 75 7.87 16.22 -0.24
CA ASN A 75 8.46 17.56 -0.27
C ASN A 75 8.96 17.98 1.13
N ASN A 76 8.20 17.69 2.18
CA ASN A 76 8.60 18.01 3.54
C ASN A 76 9.80 17.16 4.00
N LEU A 77 9.86 15.88 3.64
CA LEU A 77 11.01 15.00 3.87
C LEU A 77 12.27 15.54 3.20
N ILE A 78 12.15 15.96 1.93
CA ILE A 78 13.23 16.59 1.16
C ILE A 78 13.70 17.88 1.84
N ASN A 79 12.76 18.77 2.20
CA ASN A 79 13.05 20.04 2.83
C ASN A 79 13.67 19.88 4.22
N PHE A 80 13.23 18.87 4.97
CA PHE A 80 13.84 18.48 6.23
C PHE A 80 15.34 18.25 6.02
N TYR A 81 15.74 17.29 5.19
CA TYR A 81 17.17 17.03 4.99
C TYR A 81 17.95 18.18 4.32
N LYS A 82 17.32 19.01 3.47
CA LYS A 82 17.97 20.18 2.85
C LYS A 82 18.16 21.38 3.80
N SER A 83 17.34 21.49 4.84
CA SER A 83 17.41 22.63 5.79
C SER A 83 18.67 22.63 6.66
N ASP A 84 19.38 21.51 6.73
CA ASP A 84 20.60 21.34 7.53
C ASP A 84 21.54 20.38 6.80
N GLU A 85 22.57 20.93 6.16
CA GLU A 85 23.56 20.16 5.40
C GLU A 85 24.25 19.09 6.25
N GLN A 86 24.34 19.28 7.58
CA GLN A 86 24.93 18.29 8.46
C GLN A 86 24.00 17.09 8.69
N ARG A 87 22.69 17.22 8.48
CA ARG A 87 21.72 16.16 8.78
C ARG A 87 21.91 14.95 7.89
N LEU A 88 22.03 15.18 6.58
CA LEU A 88 22.27 14.11 5.63
C LEU A 88 23.67 13.50 5.82
N GLN A 89 24.67 14.31 6.16
CA GLN A 89 26.02 13.81 6.48
C GLN A 89 26.02 12.93 7.73
N LYS A 90 25.35 13.35 8.81
CA LYS A 90 25.19 12.56 10.04
C LYS A 90 24.43 11.26 9.77
N PHE A 91 23.38 11.32 8.96
CA PHE A 91 22.67 10.12 8.53
C PHE A 91 23.59 9.17 7.75
N ASN A 92 24.38 9.68 6.80
CA ASN A 92 25.33 8.86 6.04
C ASN A 92 26.37 8.19 6.95
N GLN A 93 26.84 8.90 7.98
CA GLN A 93 27.75 8.32 8.97
C GLN A 93 27.11 7.17 9.76
N ILE A 94 25.81 7.27 10.10
CA ILE A 94 25.06 6.21 10.79
C ILE A 94 25.00 4.93 9.93
N ILE A 95 24.88 5.07 8.62
CA ILE A 95 24.86 3.95 7.66
C ILE A 95 26.27 3.60 7.13
N ASN A 96 27.31 3.91 7.90
CA ASN A 96 28.72 3.60 7.62
C ASN A 96 29.32 4.23 6.34
N ASN A 97 28.75 5.33 5.86
CA ASN A 97 29.15 6.01 4.62
C ASN A 97 29.14 5.08 3.40
N GLU A 98 28.26 4.09 3.39
CA GLU A 98 28.15 3.10 2.32
C GLU A 98 27.69 3.72 0.99
N TYR A 99 26.96 4.84 1.04
CA TYR A 99 26.35 5.49 -0.11
C TYR A 99 26.89 6.92 -0.31
N SER A 100 26.90 7.39 -1.55
CA SER A 100 27.12 8.81 -1.82
C SER A 100 25.90 9.62 -1.34
N LEU A 101 26.11 10.88 -0.94
CA LEU A 101 24.99 11.73 -0.48
C LEU A 101 23.91 11.91 -1.57
N ASP A 102 24.33 11.91 -2.83
CA ASP A 102 23.43 12.01 -3.96
C ASP A 102 22.54 10.77 -4.09
N ASP A 103 23.04 9.58 -3.72
CA ASP A 103 22.26 8.33 -3.82
C ASP A 103 21.28 8.19 -2.66
N ILE A 104 21.63 8.68 -1.47
CA ILE A 104 20.73 8.65 -0.31
C ILE A 104 19.49 9.53 -0.54
N PHE A 105 19.67 10.65 -1.24
CA PHE A 105 18.64 11.67 -1.33
C PHE A 105 17.62 11.38 -2.45
N PRO A 106 16.31 11.66 -2.24
CA PRO A 106 15.28 11.49 -3.25
C PRO A 106 15.67 12.06 -4.63
N LYS A 107 15.94 11.19 -5.60
CA LYS A 107 16.11 11.50 -7.02
C LYS A 107 14.84 11.15 -7.78
N ASN A 108 14.69 11.70 -8.99
CA ASN A 108 13.55 11.42 -9.89
C ASN A 108 12.19 11.56 -9.20
N VAL A 109 12.01 12.67 -8.47
CA VAL A 109 10.75 12.98 -7.81
C VAL A 109 9.67 13.23 -8.87
N HIS A 110 8.67 12.35 -8.91
CA HIS A 110 7.55 12.45 -9.83
C HIS A 110 6.26 12.45 -9.03
N THR A 111 5.44 13.48 -9.23
CA THR A 111 4.10 13.51 -8.63
C THR A 111 3.06 13.33 -9.72
N THR A 112 2.20 12.34 -9.54
CA THR A 112 1.00 12.20 -10.34
C THR A 112 -0.12 12.91 -9.59
N LYS A 113 -0.52 14.08 -10.10
CA LYS A 113 -1.70 14.78 -9.58
C LYS A 113 -2.98 14.03 -9.92
N VAL A 114 -3.99 14.25 -9.07
CA VAL A 114 -5.36 13.79 -9.32
C VAL A 114 -5.83 14.31 -10.68
N ASN A 115 -6.10 13.38 -11.59
CA ASN A 115 -6.65 13.62 -12.91
C ASN A 115 -7.78 12.59 -13.17
N PRO A 116 -9.04 12.97 -12.90
CA PRO A 116 -10.17 12.07 -13.09
C PRO A 116 -10.34 11.56 -14.53
N ASP A 117 -10.04 12.41 -15.51
CA ASP A 117 -10.16 12.09 -16.95
C ASP A 117 -9.15 11.01 -17.39
N LYS A 118 -8.03 10.88 -16.68
CA LYS A 118 -7.00 9.84 -16.89
C LYS A 118 -7.13 8.65 -15.95
N SER A 119 -8.25 8.52 -15.24
CA SER A 119 -8.46 7.50 -14.21
C SER A 119 -7.43 7.52 -13.07
N LYS A 120 -6.81 8.67 -12.81
CA LYS A 120 -5.78 8.88 -11.79
C LYS A 120 -6.40 9.66 -10.63
N HIS A 121 -7.01 8.98 -9.68
CA HIS A 121 -7.82 9.66 -8.65
C HIS A 121 -7.04 9.98 -7.38
N LEU A 122 -5.80 9.54 -7.29
CA LEU A 122 -4.97 9.71 -6.12
C LEU A 122 -3.70 10.46 -6.46
N GLU A 123 -3.38 11.43 -5.61
CA GLU A 123 -2.06 12.01 -5.59
C GLU A 123 -1.06 10.97 -5.09
N THR A 124 -0.18 10.55 -5.99
CA THR A 124 0.92 9.65 -5.69
C THR A 124 2.21 10.41 -5.94
N ALA A 125 3.13 10.31 -4.98
CA ALA A 125 4.45 10.87 -5.12
C ALA A 125 5.46 9.73 -5.14
N ILE A 126 6.30 9.70 -6.16
CA ILE A 126 7.29 8.65 -6.36
C ILE A 126 8.67 9.29 -6.24
N ALA A 127 9.57 8.63 -5.53
CA ALA A 127 10.98 9.01 -5.49
C ALA A 127 11.88 7.78 -5.53
N ILE A 128 13.09 7.98 -6.03
CA ILE A 128 14.18 7.02 -5.87
C ILE A 128 14.97 7.42 -4.64
N ILE A 129 15.00 6.57 -3.63
CA ILE A 129 15.81 6.73 -2.41
C ILE A 129 16.79 5.57 -2.37
N PHE A 130 18.09 5.86 -2.24
CA PHE A 130 19.16 4.93 -2.63
C PHE A 130 18.97 4.54 -4.10
N ASP A 131 18.75 3.26 -4.39
CA ASP A 131 18.44 2.76 -5.74
C ASP A 131 17.03 2.16 -5.83
N GLN A 132 16.17 2.50 -4.86
CA GLN A 132 14.86 1.92 -4.72
C GLN A 132 13.76 2.93 -5.06
N SER A 133 12.86 2.56 -5.97
CA SER A 133 11.62 3.31 -6.21
C SER A 133 10.70 3.14 -5.01
N ILE A 134 10.20 4.25 -4.48
CA ILE A 134 9.30 4.29 -3.33
C ILE A 134 8.10 5.18 -3.68
N ASP A 135 6.92 4.62 -3.45
CA ASP A 135 5.65 5.29 -3.68
C ASP A 135 5.10 5.81 -2.34
N PHE A 136 4.77 7.09 -2.30
CA PHE A 136 4.20 7.79 -1.14
C PHE A 136 2.74 8.12 -1.41
N VAL A 137 1.87 7.59 -0.56
CA VAL A 137 0.42 7.59 -0.78
C VAL A 137 -0.30 7.91 0.52
N ALA A 138 -1.21 8.88 0.51
CA ALA A 138 -2.09 9.10 1.65
C ALA A 138 -3.12 7.97 1.78
N LEU A 139 -3.45 7.59 3.03
CA LEU A 139 -4.57 6.69 3.28
C LEU A 139 -5.86 7.30 2.74
N ARG A 140 -6.68 6.44 2.14
CA ARG A 140 -7.90 6.88 1.46
C ARG A 140 -9.04 5.92 1.65
N LYS A 141 -10.23 6.50 1.67
CA LYS A 141 -11.51 5.82 1.54
C LYS A 141 -12.04 6.07 0.14
N GLU A 142 -12.43 5.00 -0.54
CA GLU A 142 -13.06 5.05 -1.86
C GLU A 142 -14.58 4.94 -1.68
N VAL A 143 -15.31 5.96 -2.14
CA VAL A 143 -16.77 6.02 -2.08
C VAL A 143 -17.32 5.90 -3.50
N TYR A 144 -18.01 4.81 -3.77
CA TYR A 144 -18.64 4.53 -5.06
C TYR A 144 -20.11 4.96 -5.05
N ASP A 145 -20.53 5.69 -6.09
CA ASP A 145 -21.94 6.05 -6.31
C ASP A 145 -22.54 5.13 -7.38
N ASP A 146 -23.36 4.17 -6.93
CA ASP A 146 -24.03 3.20 -7.78
C ASP A 146 -25.04 3.83 -8.76
N SER A 147 -25.52 5.05 -8.48
CA SER A 147 -26.54 5.73 -9.29
C SER A 147 -25.98 6.41 -10.54
N LEU A 148 -24.69 6.71 -10.57
CA LEU A 148 -24.05 7.46 -11.66
C LEU A 148 -23.45 6.57 -12.75
N ASN A 149 -23.52 5.23 -12.60
CA ASN A 149 -22.77 4.26 -13.42
C ASN A 149 -21.29 4.66 -13.59
N ASN A 150 -20.77 5.39 -12.60
CA ASN A 150 -19.46 6.03 -12.67
C ASN A 150 -18.41 4.97 -12.36
N ARG A 151 -17.39 4.88 -13.21
CA ARG A 151 -16.27 3.94 -13.01
C ARG A 151 -15.29 4.42 -11.93
N ILE A 152 -15.52 5.62 -11.41
CA ILE A 152 -14.55 6.42 -10.67
C ILE A 152 -15.13 6.68 -9.27
N PRO A 153 -14.47 6.22 -8.19
CA PRO A 153 -14.89 6.57 -6.84
C PRO A 153 -14.51 8.01 -6.49
N PHE A 154 -15.26 8.59 -5.55
CA PHE A 154 -14.79 9.76 -4.80
C PHE A 154 -13.77 9.31 -3.77
N ILE A 155 -12.70 10.08 -3.59
CA ILE A 155 -11.65 9.79 -2.62
C ILE A 155 -11.76 10.75 -1.45
N GLU A 156 -11.85 10.18 -0.26
CA GLU A 156 -11.81 10.88 1.03
C GLU A 156 -10.59 10.43 1.82
N LEU A 157 -10.22 11.21 2.84
CA LEU A 157 -9.24 10.79 3.82
C LEU A 157 -9.70 9.48 4.49
N GLY A 158 -8.86 8.45 4.48
CA GLY A 158 -9.20 7.14 5.01
C GLY A 158 -8.43 6.79 6.28
N THR A 159 -8.99 5.87 7.06
CA THR A 159 -8.27 5.15 8.12
C THR A 159 -7.48 3.96 7.52
N PRO A 160 -6.55 3.35 8.27
CA PRO A 160 -5.90 2.11 7.83
C PRO A 160 -6.90 0.99 7.53
N LEU A 161 -8.02 0.96 8.28
CA LEU A 161 -9.12 0.02 8.03
C LEU A 161 -9.83 0.33 6.71
N ASP A 162 -10.15 1.59 6.41
CA ASP A 162 -10.76 1.97 5.13
C ASP A 162 -9.86 1.58 3.95
N ASP A 163 -8.54 1.77 4.08
CA ASP A 163 -7.57 1.37 3.06
C ASP A 163 -7.45 -0.16 2.93
N ALA A 164 -7.50 -0.90 4.04
CA ALA A 164 -7.54 -2.36 4.03
C ALA A 164 -8.78 -2.90 3.32
N LEU A 165 -9.95 -2.32 3.58
CA LEU A 165 -11.24 -2.83 3.11
C LEU A 165 -11.46 -2.58 1.61
N ARG A 166 -10.89 -1.50 1.06
CA ARG A 166 -10.94 -1.20 -0.38
C ARG A 166 -9.97 -2.03 -1.23
N ARG A 167 -9.16 -2.92 -0.65
CA ARG A 167 -8.19 -3.72 -1.41
C ARG A 167 -8.83 -4.98 -2.02
N ASP A 168 -8.04 -5.68 -2.82
CA ASP A 168 -8.49 -6.86 -3.57
C ASP A 168 -8.66 -8.10 -2.69
N CYS A 169 -7.72 -8.34 -1.78
CA CYS A 169 -7.73 -9.50 -0.90
C CYS A 169 -7.06 -9.21 0.45
N THR A 170 -7.45 -9.97 1.48
CA THR A 170 -6.96 -9.85 2.85
C THR A 170 -5.44 -9.94 2.95
N LEU A 171 -4.82 -10.84 2.19
CA LEU A 171 -3.36 -11.00 2.12
C LEU A 171 -2.62 -9.79 1.53
N ASN A 172 -3.29 -8.91 0.79
CA ASN A 172 -2.74 -7.64 0.29
C ASN A 172 -3.18 -6.43 1.13
N SER A 173 -3.94 -6.65 2.20
CA SER A 173 -4.41 -5.64 3.14
C SER A 173 -3.58 -5.60 4.43
N LEU A 174 -2.38 -6.18 4.39
CA LEU A 174 -1.42 -6.18 5.50
C LEU A 174 -0.56 -4.92 5.46
N PHE A 175 -0.17 -4.45 6.64
CA PHE A 175 0.67 -3.27 6.81
C PHE A 175 1.83 -3.55 7.75
N TYR A 176 2.96 -2.89 7.51
CA TYR A 176 4.09 -2.84 8.42
C TYR A 176 4.28 -1.40 8.89
N ASN A 177 3.99 -1.14 10.16
CA ASN A 177 4.12 0.16 10.78
C ASN A 177 5.59 0.49 10.98
N ILE A 178 6.08 1.50 10.26
CA ILE A 178 7.51 1.85 10.32
C ILE A 178 7.84 2.66 11.58
N ASN A 179 6.84 3.27 12.23
CA ASN A 179 7.06 4.04 13.44
C ASN A 179 7.46 3.12 14.62
N ASP A 180 6.75 1.99 14.79
CA ASP A 180 6.95 1.09 15.93
C ASP A 180 7.39 -0.34 15.53
N GLY A 181 7.57 -0.61 14.24
CA GLY A 181 8.10 -1.86 13.71
C GLY A 181 7.12 -3.04 13.76
N LYS A 182 5.81 -2.79 13.86
CA LYS A 182 4.80 -3.85 14.01
C LYS A 182 4.13 -4.23 12.70
N LEU A 183 3.82 -5.51 12.57
CA LEU A 183 2.88 -6.00 11.56
C LEU A 183 1.45 -5.72 12.03
N GLU A 184 0.62 -5.17 11.13
CA GLU A 184 -0.76 -4.81 11.38
C GLU A 184 -1.68 -5.47 10.34
N ASP A 185 -2.78 -6.05 10.82
CA ASP A 185 -3.84 -6.65 10.01
C ASP A 185 -5.20 -6.09 10.43
N PHE A 186 -5.63 -5.04 9.72
CA PHE A 186 -6.91 -4.39 9.99
C PHE A 186 -8.12 -5.21 9.51
N THR A 187 -7.91 -6.23 8.66
CA THR A 187 -8.97 -7.15 8.24
C THR A 187 -9.24 -8.24 9.29
N GLY A 188 -8.26 -8.48 10.17
CA GLY A 188 -8.26 -9.56 11.16
C GLY A 188 -8.12 -10.97 10.57
N GLN A 189 -7.97 -11.09 9.25
CA GLN A 189 -7.93 -12.37 8.55
C GLN A 189 -6.71 -12.52 7.64
N GLY A 190 -6.10 -11.43 7.18
CA GLY A 190 -5.00 -11.44 6.21
C GLY A 190 -3.80 -12.28 6.64
N ILE A 191 -3.40 -12.22 7.91
CA ILE A 191 -2.27 -13.04 8.41
C ILE A 191 -2.63 -14.52 8.35
N ASN A 192 -3.81 -14.89 8.89
CA ASN A 192 -4.25 -16.28 8.92
C ASN A 192 -4.50 -16.84 7.51
N ASP A 193 -5.10 -16.04 6.63
CA ASP A 193 -5.36 -16.40 5.24
C ASP A 193 -4.04 -16.61 4.50
N LEU A 194 -3.03 -15.76 4.72
CA LEU A 194 -1.71 -15.90 4.10
C LEU A 194 -1.03 -17.24 4.47
N PHE A 195 -1.01 -17.61 5.76
CA PHE A 195 -0.37 -18.85 6.22
C PHE A 195 -1.15 -20.12 5.85
N ASN A 196 -2.48 -20.02 5.71
CA ASN A 196 -3.31 -21.14 5.28
C ASN A 196 -3.44 -21.22 3.74
N GLY A 197 -2.83 -20.29 3.00
CA GLY A 197 -2.93 -20.24 1.55
C GLY A 197 -4.35 -20.00 1.06
N ILE A 198 -5.07 -19.08 1.70
CA ILE A 198 -6.46 -18.71 1.40
C ILE A 198 -6.49 -17.33 0.75
N ILE A 199 -7.24 -17.22 -0.34
CA ILE A 199 -7.57 -15.95 -1.00
C ILE A 199 -9.00 -15.59 -0.61
N ARG A 200 -9.14 -14.48 0.11
CA ARG A 200 -10.39 -13.93 0.60
C ARG A 200 -10.45 -12.43 0.30
N THR A 201 -11.63 -11.90 -0.02
CA THR A 201 -11.87 -10.45 -0.15
C THR A 201 -11.97 -9.81 1.24
N PRO A 202 -11.52 -8.55 1.43
CA PRO A 202 -11.65 -7.87 2.72
C PRO A 202 -13.11 -7.61 3.13
N LEU A 203 -13.99 -7.39 2.15
CA LEU A 203 -15.42 -7.18 2.35
C LEU A 203 -16.20 -8.48 2.15
N SER A 204 -17.27 -8.61 2.94
CA SER A 204 -18.31 -9.63 2.76
C SER A 204 -19.67 -8.95 2.52
N PRO A 205 -20.44 -9.35 1.50
CA PRO A 205 -20.13 -10.40 0.53
C PRO A 205 -19.03 -9.99 -0.49
N PRO A 206 -18.28 -10.95 -1.07
CA PRO A 206 -17.22 -10.68 -2.05
C PRO A 206 -17.65 -9.87 -3.27
N LEU A 207 -18.93 -9.97 -3.63
CA LEU A 207 -19.53 -9.24 -4.75
C LEU A 207 -19.25 -7.73 -4.66
N ARG A 208 -19.26 -7.13 -3.46
CA ARG A 208 -18.98 -5.69 -3.27
C ARG A 208 -17.60 -5.31 -3.81
N THR A 209 -16.57 -6.07 -3.44
CA THR A 209 -15.20 -5.85 -3.91
C THR A 209 -15.09 -5.86 -5.43
N PHE A 210 -15.91 -6.66 -6.13
CA PHE A 210 -15.88 -6.76 -7.58
C PHE A 210 -16.73 -5.71 -8.30
N MET A 211 -17.77 -5.19 -7.65
CA MET A 211 -18.54 -4.05 -8.18
C MET A 211 -17.74 -2.74 -8.10
N ASP A 212 -16.87 -2.62 -7.09
CA ASP A 212 -15.94 -1.51 -6.94
C ASP A 212 -14.88 -1.52 -8.07
N ASP A 213 -14.24 -2.66 -8.29
CA ASP A 213 -13.27 -2.86 -9.37
C ASP A 213 -13.24 -4.31 -9.89
N PRO A 214 -13.79 -4.59 -11.10
CA PRO A 214 -13.80 -5.93 -11.67
C PRO A 214 -12.40 -6.48 -12.01
N LEU A 215 -11.36 -5.63 -12.12
CA LEU A 215 -10.00 -6.11 -12.35
C LEU A 215 -9.47 -6.93 -11.18
N ARG A 216 -10.06 -6.77 -9.99
CA ARG A 216 -9.70 -7.57 -8.81
C ARG A 216 -9.92 -9.06 -9.06
N ILE A 217 -10.92 -9.47 -9.84
CA ILE A 217 -11.15 -10.88 -10.20
C ILE A 217 -9.91 -11.48 -10.86
N PHE A 218 -9.36 -10.81 -11.87
CA PHE A 218 -8.15 -11.27 -12.57
C PHE A 218 -6.92 -11.27 -11.66
N ARG A 219 -6.80 -10.28 -10.76
CA ARG A 219 -5.73 -10.24 -9.75
C ARG A 219 -5.81 -11.42 -8.79
N LEU A 220 -7.00 -11.79 -8.31
CA LEU A 220 -7.20 -12.97 -7.45
C LEU A 220 -6.84 -14.27 -8.17
N LEU A 221 -7.23 -14.42 -9.45
CA LEU A 221 -6.83 -15.56 -10.28
C LEU A 221 -5.31 -15.63 -10.46
N ARG A 222 -4.65 -14.48 -10.66
CA ARG A 222 -3.19 -14.39 -10.73
C ARG A 222 -2.54 -14.81 -9.42
N PHE A 223 -3.05 -14.40 -8.26
CA PHE A 223 -2.51 -14.85 -6.97
C PHE A 223 -2.71 -16.35 -6.75
N LYS A 224 -3.87 -16.89 -7.13
CA LYS A 224 -4.12 -18.34 -7.10
C LYS A 224 -3.06 -19.10 -7.88
N ASN A 225 -2.78 -18.67 -9.12
CA ASN A 225 -1.79 -19.32 -9.97
C ASN A 225 -0.34 -19.09 -9.48
N LYS A 226 -0.02 -17.88 -9.01
CA LYS A 226 1.35 -17.53 -8.55
C LYS A 226 1.73 -18.29 -7.28
N TYR A 227 0.83 -18.41 -6.32
CA TYR A 227 1.12 -18.94 -4.99
C TYR A 227 0.52 -20.33 -4.71
N GLY A 228 -0.33 -20.86 -5.59
CA GLY A 228 -1.02 -22.14 -5.38
C GLY A 228 -2.13 -22.09 -4.33
N PHE A 229 -2.57 -20.89 -3.94
CA PHE A 229 -3.57 -20.68 -2.90
C PHE A 229 -5.00 -21.06 -3.35
N GLN A 230 -5.89 -21.26 -2.39
CA GLN A 230 -7.29 -21.62 -2.62
C GLN A 230 -8.22 -20.44 -2.37
N PHE A 231 -9.31 -20.38 -3.12
CA PHE A 231 -10.35 -19.38 -2.87
C PHE A 231 -11.16 -19.81 -1.66
N GLU A 232 -11.52 -18.83 -0.84
CA GLU A 232 -12.45 -19.03 0.26
C GLU A 232 -13.85 -19.40 -0.26
N GLU A 233 -14.63 -20.14 0.53
CA GLU A 233 -15.89 -20.73 0.07
C GLU A 233 -16.91 -19.70 -0.43
N SER A 234 -17.07 -18.57 0.27
CA SER A 234 -17.98 -17.49 -0.15
C SER A 234 -17.52 -16.84 -1.46
N LEU A 235 -16.21 -16.79 -1.70
CA LEU A 235 -15.63 -16.30 -2.95
C LEU A 235 -15.97 -17.24 -4.12
N VAL A 236 -15.88 -18.56 -3.90
CA VAL A 236 -16.28 -19.57 -4.89
C VAL A 236 -17.77 -19.48 -5.19
N LYS A 237 -18.62 -19.35 -4.15
CA LYS A 237 -20.07 -19.16 -4.32
C LYS A 237 -20.38 -17.93 -5.14
N CYS A 238 -19.75 -16.79 -4.85
CA CYS A 238 -19.92 -15.56 -5.62
C CYS A 238 -19.58 -15.76 -7.10
N PHE A 239 -18.48 -16.45 -7.43
CA PHE A 239 -18.13 -16.72 -8.83
C PHE A 239 -19.14 -17.62 -9.57
N ILE A 240 -19.88 -18.48 -8.86
CA ILE A 240 -20.88 -19.37 -9.44
C ILE A 240 -22.24 -18.65 -9.55
N GLU A 241 -22.70 -18.07 -8.45
CA GLU A 241 -24.05 -17.52 -8.30
C GLU A 241 -24.18 -16.14 -8.98
N ASP A 242 -23.16 -15.29 -8.86
CA ASP A 242 -23.16 -13.93 -9.44
C ASP A 242 -22.51 -13.86 -10.83
N ASN A 243 -22.17 -15.00 -11.44
CA ASN A 243 -21.39 -15.09 -12.68
C ASN A 243 -21.91 -14.17 -13.81
N SER A 244 -23.23 -14.16 -14.02
CA SER A 244 -23.84 -13.31 -15.05
C SER A 244 -23.63 -11.82 -14.78
N LEU A 245 -23.76 -11.41 -13.51
CA LEU A 245 -23.58 -10.02 -13.09
C LEU A 245 -22.11 -9.61 -13.19
N LEU A 246 -21.20 -10.48 -12.73
CA LEU A 246 -19.76 -10.25 -12.81
C LEU A 246 -19.29 -10.09 -14.27
N ASN A 247 -19.74 -10.96 -15.18
CA ASN A 247 -19.40 -10.86 -16.60
C ASN A 247 -19.93 -9.58 -17.24
N ASP A 248 -21.19 -9.23 -16.99
CA ASP A 248 -21.77 -7.98 -17.48
C ASP A 248 -20.99 -6.76 -16.96
N HIS A 249 -20.60 -6.79 -15.67
CA HIS A 249 -19.79 -5.75 -15.07
C HIS A 249 -18.38 -5.63 -15.70
N ILE A 250 -17.71 -6.76 -15.92
CA ILE A 250 -16.40 -6.82 -16.58
C ILE A 250 -16.50 -6.22 -17.98
N VAL A 251 -17.46 -6.67 -18.80
CA VAL A 251 -17.63 -6.20 -20.19
C VAL A 251 -17.93 -4.71 -20.23
N ARG A 252 -18.72 -4.20 -19.28
CA ARG A 252 -19.08 -2.77 -19.22
C ARG A 252 -17.94 -1.89 -18.71
N LYS A 253 -17.13 -2.35 -17.75
CA LYS A 253 -16.16 -1.49 -17.05
C LYS A 253 -14.69 -1.71 -17.41
N VAL A 254 -14.31 -2.88 -17.93
CA VAL A 254 -12.90 -3.21 -18.21
C VAL A 254 -12.57 -2.97 -19.70
N SER A 255 -11.67 -2.04 -19.99
CA SER A 255 -11.12 -1.88 -21.34
C SER A 255 -10.17 -3.03 -21.69
N ARG A 256 -10.11 -3.40 -22.98
CA ARG A 256 -9.24 -4.50 -23.46
C ARG A 256 -7.77 -4.32 -23.07
N GLU A 257 -7.28 -3.09 -23.05
CA GLU A 257 -5.91 -2.73 -22.67
C GLU A 257 -5.57 -3.09 -21.21
N ARG A 258 -6.57 -3.09 -20.30
CA ARG A 258 -6.36 -3.39 -18.87
C ARG A 258 -6.37 -4.90 -18.56
N ILE A 259 -6.77 -5.75 -19.51
CA ILE A 259 -6.75 -7.21 -19.39
C ILE A 259 -5.40 -7.78 -19.86
N ALA A 260 -4.66 -7.04 -20.70
CA ALA A 260 -3.43 -7.49 -21.35
C ALA A 260 -2.14 -7.33 -20.50
N ILE A 261 -2.26 -7.07 -19.19
CA ILE A 261 -1.14 -6.83 -18.26
C ILE A 261 -1.04 -7.94 -17.21
#